data_AF-A0A1V5J1W0-F1
#
_entry.id   AF-A0A1V5J1W0-F1
#
_cell.length_a   1.000
_cell.length_b   1.000
_cell.length_c   1.000
_cell.angle_alpha   90.00
_cell.angle_beta   90.00
_cell.angle_gamma   90.00
#
_symmetry.space_group_name_H-M   'P 1'
#
loop_
_entity.id
_entity.type
_entity.pdbx_description
1 polymer ?
#
loop_
_entity_poly.entity_id
_entity_poly.type
_entity_poly.pdbx_seq_one_letter_code
_entity_poly.pdbx_strand_id
1 'polypeptide(L)' 'MLTDDGLPDILKISPIIYGPEIQAYYGVGKYLGKAFSVGKEMSSRVKK' A
#
# COMPACT_ATOMS: atom_id res chain seq x y z
N MET A 1 9.24 13.40 -0.68
CA MET A 1 8.04 13.31 -1.53
C MET A 1 8.17 12.24 -2.60
N LEU A 2 9.31 12.12 -3.29
CA LEU A 2 9.53 11.07 -4.30
C LEU A 2 10.38 9.89 -3.77
N THR A 3 10.33 8.78 -4.48
CA THR A 3 11.28 7.66 -4.42
C THR A 3 12.55 8.02 -5.21
N ASP A 4 13.57 7.16 -5.12
CA ASP A 4 14.84 7.35 -5.85
C ASP A 4 14.65 7.26 -7.38
N ASP A 5 13.61 6.56 -7.84
CA ASP A 5 13.21 6.48 -9.25
C ASP A 5 12.36 7.67 -9.72
N GLY A 6 12.18 8.70 -8.87
CA GLY A 6 11.42 9.90 -9.18
C GLY A 6 9.89 9.73 -9.12
N LEU A 7 9.38 8.60 -8.63
CA LEU A 7 7.95 8.36 -8.47
C LEU A 7 7.44 8.86 -7.10
N PRO A 8 6.15 9.19 -6.93
CA PRO A 8 5.61 9.56 -5.63
C PRO A 8 5.79 8.46 -4.57
N ASP A 9 6.36 8.83 -3.43
CA ASP A 9 6.46 7.97 -2.25
C ASP A 9 5.28 8.26 -1.31
N ILE A 10 4.32 7.33 -1.28
CA ILE A 10 3.08 7.50 -0.50
C ILE A 10 3.33 7.65 1.01
N LEU A 11 4.39 7.04 1.55
CA LEU A 11 4.70 7.13 2.99
C LEU A 11 5.36 8.47 3.32
N LYS A 12 6.13 9.05 2.39
CA LYS A 12 6.66 10.42 2.55
C LYS A 12 5.58 11.49 2.34
N ILE A 13 4.62 11.24 1.46
CA ILE A 13 3.48 12.15 1.21
C ILE A 13 2.48 12.09 2.37
N SER A 14 2.30 10.92 2.97
CA SER A 14 1.40 10.69 4.11
C SER A 14 -0.01 11.27 3.90
N PRO A 15 -0.74 10.84 2.85
CA PRO A 15 -2.06 11.38 2.57
C PRO A 15 -3.07 10.97 3.66
N ILE A 16 -4.10 11.79 3.81
CA ILE A 16 -5.21 11.54 4.75
C ILE A 16 -6.32 10.80 4.00
N ILE A 17 -6.80 9.71 4.58
CA ILE A 17 -7.92 8.92 4.08
C ILE A 17 -9.16 9.27 4.92
N TYR A 18 -10.23 9.72 4.27
CA TYR A 18 -11.52 9.94 4.93
C TYR A 18 -12.41 8.71 4.78
N GLY A 19 -12.85 8.15 5.91
CA GLY A 19 -13.82 7.06 5.96
C GLY A 19 -15.25 7.61 6.10
N PRO A 20 -16.06 7.69 5.02
CA PRO A 20 -17.35 8.39 5.05
C PRO A 20 -18.36 7.79 6.03
N GLU A 21 -18.39 6.47 6.17
CA GLU A 21 -19.33 5.76 7.06
C GLU A 21 -19.08 6.07 8.55
N ILE A 22 -17.80 6.22 8.91
CA ILE A 22 -17.35 6.41 10.29
C ILE A 22 -16.93 7.86 10.59
N GLN A 23 -17.01 8.73 9.57
CA GLN A 23 -16.66 10.15 9.62
C GLN A 23 -15.31 10.43 10.29
N ALA A 24 -14.31 9.60 10.00
CA ALA A 24 -12.99 9.68 10.63
C ALA A 24 -11.85 9.70 9.61
N TYR A 25 -10.73 10.30 10.02
CA TYR A 25 -9.53 10.45 9.23
C TYR A 25 -8.47 9.42 9.64
N TYR A 26 -7.85 8.79 8.64
CA TYR A 26 -6.85 7.75 8.80
C TYR A 26 -5.59 8.07 8.01
N GLY A 27 -4.45 7.58 8.49
CA GLY A 27 -3.21 7.56 7.73
C GLY A 27 -3.05 6.27 6.92
N VAL A 28 -2.18 6.31 5.91
CA VAL A 28 -1.75 5.12 5.17
C VAL A 28 -0.91 4.22 6.07
N GLY A 29 -1.19 2.91 6.04
CA GLY A 29 -0.45 1.90 6.79
C GLY A 29 0.87 1.48 6.14
N LYS A 30 1.53 0.46 6.73
CA LYS A 30 2.79 -0.08 6.22
C LYS A 30 2.64 -0.76 4.84
N TYR A 31 3.73 -0.79 4.08
CA TYR A 31 3.82 -1.56 2.84
C TYR A 31 3.60 -3.06 3.08
N LEU A 32 2.81 -3.70 2.22
CA LEU A 32 2.45 -5.12 2.32
C LEU A 32 3.07 -5.99 1.22
N GLY A 33 3.37 -5.42 0.05
CA GLY A 33 3.90 -6.17 -1.08
C GLY A 33 3.62 -5.52 -2.43
N LYS A 34 4.30 -6.00 -3.48
CA LYS A 34 4.21 -5.41 -4.82
C LYS A 34 2.96 -5.90 -5.54
N ALA A 35 2.13 -4.97 -6.00
CA ALA A 35 0.97 -5.28 -6.84
C ALA A 35 1.38 -6.11 -8.07
N PHE A 36 0.49 -7.02 -8.51
CA PHE A 36 0.73 -7.96 -9.62
C PHE A 36 1.95 -8.90 -9.46
N SER A 37 2.58 -8.92 -8.27
CA SER A 37 3.69 -9.80 -7.92
C SER A 37 3.32 -10.69 -6.74
N VAL A 38 2.90 -10.09 -5.61
CA VAL A 38 2.71 -10.80 -4.33
C VAL A 38 1.74 -11.99 -4.41
N GLY A 39 0.69 -11.91 -5.22
CA GLY A 39 -0.26 -13.01 -5.40
C GLY A 39 0.34 -14.27 -6.05
N LYS A 40 1.38 -14.13 -6.88
CA LYS A 40 2.05 -15.27 -7.54
C LYS A 40 2.81 -16.12 -6.51
N GLU A 41 3.47 -15.46 -5.57
CA GLU A 41 4.18 -16.12 -4.46
C GLU A 41 3.20 -16.82 -3.50
N MET A 42 2.03 -16.23 -3.27
CA MET A 42 1.00 -16.86 -2.43
C MET A 42 0.38 -18.08 -3.11
N SER A 43 0.12 -18.01 -4.42
CA SER A 43 -0.45 -19.13 -5.18
C SER A 43 0.46 -20.36 -5.19
N SER A 44 1.78 -20.18 -5.31
CA SER A 44 2.72 -21.30 -5.29
C SER A 44 2.83 -21.96 -3.91
N ARG A 45 2.61 -21.20 -2.83
CA ARG A 45 2.57 -21.73 -1.45
C ARG A 45 1.30 -22.52 -1.13
N VAL A 46 0.16 -22.19 -1.75
CA VAL A 46 -1.10 -22.94 -1.56
C VAL A 46 -1.08 -24.30 -2.27
N LYS A 47 -0.22 -24.48 -3.27
CA LYS A 47 -0.08 -25.74 -4.03
C LYS A 47 0.91 -26.75 -3.42
N LYS A 48 1.48 -26.43 -2.26
CA LYS A 48 2.46 -27.28 -1.55
C LYS A 48 1.88 -27.70 -0.22
#